data_AF-A0A7K0DBD0-F1
#
_entry.id   AF-A0A7K0DBD0-F1
#
_cell.length_a   1.000
_cell.length_b   1.000
_cell.length_c   1.000
_cell.angle_alpha   90.00
_cell.angle_beta   90.00
_cell.angle_gamma   90.00
#
_symmetry.space_group_name_H-M   'P 1'
#
loop_
_entity.id
_entity.type
_entity.pdbx_description
1 polymer ?
#
loop_
_entity_poly.entity_id
_entity_poly.type
_entity_poly.pdbx_seq_one_letter_code
_entity_poly.pdbx_strand_id
1 'polypeptide(L)'
;MSTTNPPIPDTTAEPPAAPPSDNPGASGSTGATSVSARLGTEPSEPHLEQLAEPSAGVTGDRTGAPDLPTPETADLTGAKPHAETHISVAVLPDTAPSAASGDPAPTEADAVSQQGDGSPGASATAQSSGQPAAQSDSRRAVAALAMRLHFYAGVFVGPFILIAAVTGALYSVAPSIESVVNHGLLHVDSRGAARPLADQVAAAVAVAPKLALVAVDPAQHGGDTTRVLFADPALGESEQRAVFVDPVTAKSVGVSVVYGSAGALPVRTWIDQLHRNLHLGEPGRWYSETAASWMWVVALAGLVVWLRRAGVRRLVWPDRSRKGRARSVNWHAAVGMWVLLPVLFLSATGMTWSTYAGAHVDALRAQLSWTTPSVSSTLAGSGAQHGDSSTVPGMDMPGMSMPGMDMPTSAPAQPSSTDRIAQVDRVFTVARAHHVDGPVEITLPTTDHTAFVVKERRIPGSLTQDAIAVDGSTGHVTDIVRYADWPPMAKLANWGIALHMGTLFGLPNQLLLLLTMVALITVIVRGYLMWWRRRPVRTGRFTPGAPPRRGVLRGIHPAYLAGPAVITVAVGWFAPLLGITLAGFLIIDTAIGLIRRRTTT
;
A
#
# COMPACT_ATOMS: atom_id res chain seq x y z
N MET A 1 -22.56 -40.78 57.41
CA MET A 1 -22.99 -42.18 57.21
C MET A 1 -23.81 -42.25 55.94
N SER A 2 -23.82 -43.39 55.25
CA SER A 2 -24.26 -43.50 53.85
C SER A 2 -25.64 -44.15 53.68
N THR A 3 -26.40 -43.68 52.68
CA THR A 3 -27.70 -44.20 52.19
C THR A 3 -27.95 -43.60 50.78
N THR A 4 -28.59 -44.21 49.77
CA THR A 4 -28.93 -45.62 49.40
C THR A 4 -29.12 -45.68 47.85
N ASN A 5 -29.25 -46.87 47.24
CA ASN A 5 -29.37 -47.18 45.78
C ASN A 5 -30.67 -48.02 45.52
N PRO A 6 -31.01 -48.60 44.33
CA PRO A 6 -30.84 -48.26 42.90
C PRO A 6 -32.22 -47.83 42.27
N PRO A 7 -33.03 -48.55 41.42
CA PRO A 7 -32.81 -49.53 40.32
C PRO A 7 -33.77 -49.49 39.06
N ILE A 8 -33.38 -50.20 37.96
CA ILE A 8 -34.23 -51.06 37.06
C ILE A 8 -35.32 -50.44 36.12
N PRO A 9 -35.56 -50.94 34.86
CA PRO A 9 -34.72 -51.66 33.88
C PRO A 9 -34.94 -51.24 32.38
N ASP A 10 -34.35 -51.99 31.42
CA ASP A 10 -34.71 -52.04 29.98
C ASP A 10 -35.99 -52.88 29.67
N THR A 11 -36.67 -52.63 28.54
CA THR A 11 -36.99 -53.67 27.50
C THR A 11 -37.72 -53.16 26.22
N THR A 12 -37.04 -53.34 25.07
CA THR A 12 -37.52 -53.75 23.72
C THR A 12 -38.98 -53.61 23.26
N ALA A 13 -39.19 -53.01 22.07
CA ALA A 13 -40.10 -53.49 21.01
C ALA A 13 -39.78 -52.84 19.63
N GLU A 14 -40.04 -53.54 18.52
CA GLU A 14 -39.92 -53.06 17.12
C GLU A 14 -41.26 -53.29 16.35
N PRO A 15 -41.44 -53.08 15.01
CA PRO A 15 -42.59 -52.33 14.48
C PRO A 15 -43.53 -53.17 13.60
N PRO A 16 -44.52 -52.53 12.94
CA PRO A 16 -44.87 -52.98 11.58
C PRO A 16 -45.23 -51.87 10.57
N ALA A 17 -44.68 -52.04 9.35
CA ALA A 17 -45.29 -51.91 8.01
C ALA A 17 -46.17 -50.70 7.58
N ALA A 18 -46.18 -50.45 6.25
CA ALA A 18 -46.93 -49.39 5.57
C ALA A 18 -47.89 -49.94 4.48
N PRO A 19 -48.84 -49.12 3.99
CA PRO A 19 -49.50 -49.28 2.68
C PRO A 19 -49.16 -48.13 1.68
N PRO A 20 -49.49 -48.25 0.37
CA PRO A 20 -48.78 -47.53 -0.70
C PRO A 20 -49.63 -46.60 -1.62
N SER A 21 -48.90 -45.92 -2.52
CA SER A 21 -49.25 -45.50 -3.91
C SER A 21 -50.47 -44.63 -4.21
N ASP A 22 -50.24 -43.54 -4.97
CA ASP A 22 -50.72 -43.47 -6.36
C ASP A 22 -49.99 -42.41 -7.22
N ASN A 23 -49.93 -42.60 -8.56
CA ASN A 23 -49.32 -41.66 -9.53
C ASN A 23 -49.63 -41.99 -11.02
N PRO A 24 -50.21 -41.04 -11.78
CA PRO A 24 -50.00 -40.88 -13.23
C PRO A 24 -49.35 -39.51 -13.54
N GLY A 25 -48.33 -39.34 -14.40
CA GLY A 25 -48.12 -39.91 -15.74
C GLY A 25 -48.49 -38.86 -16.81
N ALA A 26 -47.82 -38.69 -17.96
CA ALA A 26 -46.60 -39.29 -18.52
C ALA A 26 -46.10 -38.45 -19.74
N SER A 27 -44.93 -38.81 -20.31
CA SER A 27 -44.37 -38.34 -21.61
C SER A 27 -43.84 -36.89 -21.71
N GLY A 28 -42.80 -36.59 -22.50
CA GLY A 28 -41.91 -37.50 -23.26
C GLY A 28 -40.82 -36.81 -24.12
N SER A 29 -39.76 -37.60 -24.41
CA SER A 29 -38.80 -37.52 -25.56
C SER A 29 -37.99 -36.24 -25.87
N THR A 30 -36.66 -36.35 -25.66
CA THR A 30 -35.54 -36.07 -26.61
C THR A 30 -35.45 -34.77 -27.43
N GLY A 31 -34.23 -34.21 -27.52
CA GLY A 31 -33.66 -33.88 -28.85
C GLY A 31 -32.83 -32.59 -29.02
N ALA A 32 -31.53 -32.76 -29.25
CA ALA A 32 -30.64 -31.97 -30.13
C ALA A 32 -30.84 -30.46 -30.39
N THR A 33 -29.80 -29.70 -30.01
CA THR A 33 -29.04 -28.74 -30.86
C THR A 33 -29.78 -27.90 -31.93
N SER A 34 -29.82 -26.57 -31.75
CA SER A 34 -29.67 -25.62 -32.87
C SER A 34 -29.29 -24.20 -32.40
N VAL A 35 -28.73 -23.41 -33.32
CA VAL A 35 -28.32 -22.00 -33.12
C VAL A 35 -29.15 -21.10 -34.03
N SER A 36 -29.75 -20.04 -33.49
CA SER A 36 -30.02 -18.78 -34.22
C SER A 36 -30.49 -17.68 -33.26
N ALA A 37 -30.28 -16.41 -33.67
CA ALA A 37 -30.66 -15.23 -32.92
C ALA A 37 -31.89 -14.53 -33.53
N ARG A 38 -32.63 -13.74 -32.72
CA ARG A 38 -33.23 -12.47 -33.16
C ARG A 38 -33.73 -11.59 -32.00
N LEU A 39 -33.43 -10.29 -32.11
CA LEU A 39 -34.24 -9.10 -31.78
C LEU A 39 -35.24 -9.17 -30.59
N GLY A 40 -34.83 -8.62 -29.44
CA GLY A 40 -35.28 -7.30 -28.96
C GLY A 40 -36.69 -7.10 -28.36
N THR A 41 -36.72 -6.59 -27.13
CA THR A 41 -37.72 -5.66 -26.55
C THR A 41 -37.11 -4.91 -25.36
N GLU A 42 -37.41 -3.62 -25.19
CA GLU A 42 -37.17 -2.88 -23.93
C GLU A 42 -38.28 -3.16 -22.90
N PRO A 43 -38.02 -2.86 -21.61
CA PRO A 43 -38.82 -1.83 -20.93
C PRO A 43 -37.95 -0.85 -20.10
N SER A 44 -38.07 0.46 -20.29
CA SER A 44 -39.05 1.38 -19.70
C SER A 44 -38.62 1.99 -18.35
N GLU A 45 -38.40 3.31 -18.34
CA GLU A 45 -38.25 4.14 -17.13
C GLU A 45 -39.61 4.40 -16.45
N PRO A 46 -39.63 4.72 -15.14
CA PRO A 46 -40.69 5.48 -14.49
C PRO A 46 -40.28 6.95 -14.19
N HIS A 47 -41.27 7.84 -14.28
CA HIS A 47 -41.14 9.30 -14.32
C HIS A 47 -40.83 10.01 -12.97
N LEU A 48 -40.50 11.30 -13.05
CA LEU A 48 -40.41 12.25 -11.93
C LEU A 48 -41.74 13.00 -11.69
N GLU A 49 -42.06 13.27 -10.42
CA GLU A 49 -43.09 14.22 -9.94
C GLU A 49 -42.67 14.59 -8.48
N GLN A 50 -42.06 15.74 -8.17
CA GLN A 50 -42.45 17.16 -8.27
C GLN A 50 -43.46 17.61 -7.19
N LEU A 51 -42.99 18.46 -6.25
CA LEU A 51 -43.67 19.42 -5.33
C LEU A 51 -42.63 19.80 -4.24
N ALA A 52 -42.47 21.02 -3.72
CA ALA A 52 -42.96 22.35 -4.11
C ALA A 52 -41.98 23.45 -3.59
N GLU A 53 -41.99 24.64 -4.17
CA GLU A 53 -41.25 25.82 -3.64
C GLU A 53 -42.05 26.60 -2.57
N PRO A 54 -41.42 27.59 -1.93
CA PRO A 54 -42.07 28.90 -1.83
C PRO A 54 -41.20 30.10 -2.26
N SER A 55 -41.56 30.67 -3.41
CA SER A 55 -41.81 32.11 -3.64
C SER A 55 -40.94 33.17 -2.95
N ALA A 56 -40.28 34.00 -3.76
CA ALA A 56 -39.65 35.26 -3.34
C ALA A 56 -40.47 36.49 -3.79
N GLY A 57 -40.42 37.59 -3.01
CA GLY A 57 -40.81 38.91 -3.51
C GLY A 57 -41.14 39.98 -2.45
N VAL A 58 -40.35 41.06 -2.43
CA VAL A 58 -40.76 42.49 -2.56
C VAL A 58 -39.59 43.42 -2.17
N THR A 59 -39.60 44.65 -2.69
CA THR A 59 -38.47 45.58 -2.82
C THR A 59 -38.12 46.39 -1.57
N GLY A 60 -36.83 46.68 -1.38
CA GLY A 60 -36.27 47.42 -0.25
C GLY A 60 -36.22 48.96 -0.36
N ASP A 61 -35.34 49.56 0.45
CA ASP A 61 -34.76 50.91 0.26
C ASP A 61 -33.35 50.98 0.92
N ARG A 62 -32.76 52.17 1.01
CA ARG A 62 -31.31 52.46 1.15
C ARG A 62 -30.75 52.59 2.59
N THR A 63 -29.44 52.85 2.61
CA THR A 63 -28.60 53.50 3.66
C THR A 63 -28.27 52.69 4.92
N GLY A 64 -26.97 52.48 5.16
CA GLY A 64 -26.45 51.86 6.40
C GLY A 64 -25.02 51.32 6.28
N ALA A 65 -24.02 52.20 6.32
CA ALA A 65 -22.67 51.89 6.82
C ALA A 65 -22.58 52.41 8.27
N PRO A 66 -21.64 51.99 9.15
CA PRO A 66 -20.34 51.33 8.88
C PRO A 66 -20.25 49.92 9.54
N ASP A 67 -19.11 49.25 9.82
CA ASP A 67 -17.67 49.62 9.75
C ASP A 67 -16.76 48.37 9.56
N LEU A 68 -15.43 48.56 9.55
CA LEU A 68 -14.40 47.52 9.60
C LEU A 68 -13.32 47.83 10.65
N PRO A 69 -13.03 46.92 11.61
CA PRO A 69 -11.90 47.08 12.51
C PRO A 69 -10.57 46.74 11.80
N THR A 70 -9.70 47.73 11.62
CA THR A 70 -8.30 47.53 11.21
C THR A 70 -7.45 46.99 12.38
N PRO A 71 -6.35 46.26 12.11
CA PRO A 71 -5.49 45.73 13.17
C PRO A 71 -4.72 46.83 13.90
N GLU A 72 -4.68 46.74 15.24
CA GLU A 72 -3.95 47.68 16.09
C GLU A 72 -2.47 47.32 16.20
N THR A 73 -1.59 48.32 16.11
CA THR A 73 -0.14 48.18 16.27
C THR A 73 0.29 48.51 17.70
N ALA A 74 0.91 47.56 18.39
CA ALA A 74 1.63 47.80 19.64
C ALA A 74 3.13 47.59 19.43
N ASP A 75 3.89 48.68 19.44
CA ASP A 75 5.35 48.69 19.66
C ASP A 75 5.61 49.24 21.08
N LEU A 76 6.72 48.79 21.71
CA LEU A 76 7.59 49.55 22.63
C LEU A 76 8.50 48.61 23.44
N THR A 77 9.75 48.51 22.97
CA THR A 77 10.99 48.59 23.77
C THR A 77 11.12 47.80 25.11
N GLY A 78 12.00 46.80 25.11
CA GLY A 78 12.65 46.23 26.31
C GLY A 78 14.09 45.81 25.98
N ALA A 79 15.06 46.08 26.86
CA ALA A 79 16.48 46.10 26.48
C ALA A 79 17.31 44.84 26.81
N LYS A 80 18.36 44.67 25.99
CA LYS A 80 19.58 43.83 26.14
C LYS A 80 20.26 43.96 27.54
N PRO A 81 21.09 42.99 28.01
CA PRO A 81 22.37 42.66 27.33
C PRO A 81 22.96 41.23 27.35
N HIS A 82 23.76 40.98 26.30
CA HIS A 82 24.99 40.18 26.16
C HIS A 82 25.25 38.90 26.99
N ALA A 83 25.45 37.80 26.25
CA ALA A 83 26.64 36.95 26.38
C ALA A 83 27.08 36.48 24.98
N GLU A 84 28.36 36.65 24.62
CA GLU A 84 28.91 36.32 23.30
C GLU A 84 30.08 35.34 23.45
N THR A 85 30.13 34.31 22.58
CA THR A 85 31.29 33.40 22.47
C THR A 85 31.73 33.32 21.02
N HIS A 86 32.92 33.85 20.72
CA HIS A 86 33.50 33.85 19.38
C HIS A 86 34.05 32.47 18.99
N ILE A 87 33.87 32.09 17.72
CA ILE A 87 34.82 31.23 16.99
C ILE A 87 35.11 31.92 15.65
N SER A 88 36.35 32.37 15.46
CA SER A 88 36.76 33.12 14.28
C SER A 88 37.13 32.22 13.10
N VAL A 89 36.75 32.64 11.90
CA VAL A 89 37.27 32.11 10.63
C VAL A 89 38.58 32.83 10.28
N ALA A 90 39.57 32.10 9.75
CA ALA A 90 40.79 32.67 9.21
C ALA A 90 40.99 32.26 7.74
N VAL A 91 41.02 33.25 6.85
CA VAL A 91 41.41 33.14 5.43
C VAL A 91 42.27 34.37 5.12
N LEU A 92 43.41 34.17 4.45
CA LEU A 92 44.33 35.24 4.05
C LEU A 92 44.38 35.36 2.50
N PRO A 93 44.49 36.58 1.94
CA PRO A 93 44.54 36.82 0.49
C PRO A 93 45.97 36.98 -0.09
N ASP A 94 46.06 37.11 -1.41
CA ASP A 94 47.29 37.20 -2.22
C ASP A 94 48.12 38.49 -2.08
N THR A 95 49.41 38.39 -2.43
CA THR A 95 50.22 39.49 -2.98
C THR A 95 51.21 38.99 -4.06
N ALA A 96 51.21 39.63 -5.24
CA ALA A 96 52.29 39.56 -6.24
C ALA A 96 53.24 40.78 -6.10
N PRO A 97 54.36 40.94 -6.86
CA PRO A 97 54.29 41.38 -8.28
C PRO A 97 55.52 41.03 -9.19
N SER A 98 55.47 41.50 -10.46
CA SER A 98 56.55 41.85 -11.43
C SER A 98 57.80 40.95 -11.59
N ALA A 99 58.18 40.38 -12.74
CA ALA A 99 58.18 40.75 -14.18
C ALA A 99 59.42 41.56 -14.69
N ALA A 100 60.20 40.92 -15.58
CA ALA A 100 61.22 41.42 -16.51
C ALA A 100 61.51 40.27 -17.51
N SER A 101 61.19 40.31 -18.81
CA SER A 101 61.70 41.11 -19.95
C SER A 101 63.04 40.63 -20.53
N GLY A 102 63.03 39.97 -21.71
CA GLY A 102 64.24 39.56 -22.46
C GLY A 102 64.02 38.57 -23.61
N ASP A 103 63.77 39.09 -24.81
CA ASP A 103 63.97 38.43 -26.13
C ASP A 103 65.31 38.95 -26.74
N PRO A 104 65.90 38.40 -27.83
CA PRO A 104 65.34 37.48 -28.83
C PRO A 104 66.23 36.24 -29.19
N ALA A 105 65.80 35.49 -30.21
CA ALA A 105 66.55 34.39 -30.88
C ALA A 105 67.28 34.90 -32.17
N PRO A 106 67.63 34.09 -33.20
CA PRO A 106 67.98 32.65 -33.31
C PRO A 106 69.26 32.35 -34.15
N THR A 107 69.82 31.13 -34.07
CA THR A 107 70.61 30.54 -35.20
C THR A 107 70.71 29.00 -35.15
N GLU A 108 70.83 28.40 -36.35
CA GLU A 108 71.68 27.26 -36.80
C GLU A 108 72.20 26.17 -35.83
N ALA A 109 72.58 24.95 -36.26
CA ALA A 109 72.34 24.10 -37.45
C ALA A 109 73.10 22.76 -37.20
N ASP A 110 73.00 21.83 -38.16
CA ASP A 110 73.81 20.61 -38.30
C ASP A 110 73.78 19.54 -37.16
N ALA A 111 74.22 18.29 -37.36
CA ALA A 111 73.91 17.26 -38.37
C ALA A 111 74.87 16.05 -38.13
N VAL A 112 74.66 14.95 -38.87
CA VAL A 112 75.60 13.81 -39.05
C VAL A 112 75.80 12.86 -37.85
N SER A 113 74.94 11.83 -37.83
CA SER A 113 75.28 10.40 -37.90
C SER A 113 76.57 9.83 -37.27
N GLN A 114 76.42 8.71 -36.56
CA GLN A 114 77.18 7.48 -36.88
C GLN A 114 76.47 6.19 -36.45
N GLN A 115 76.90 5.06 -37.03
CA GLN A 115 76.38 3.71 -36.78
C GLN A 115 77.27 2.95 -35.80
N GLY A 116 76.72 1.97 -35.09
CA GLY A 116 77.45 1.02 -34.25
C GLY A 116 76.58 -0.19 -33.94
N ASP A 117 77.08 -1.39 -34.22
CA ASP A 117 76.34 -2.66 -34.10
C ASP A 117 76.49 -3.27 -32.69
N GLY A 118 75.55 -4.13 -32.27
CA GLY A 118 75.60 -4.78 -30.96
C GLY A 118 74.30 -5.43 -30.49
N SER A 119 74.15 -6.73 -30.77
CA SER A 119 73.28 -7.65 -30.01
C SER A 119 74.17 -8.63 -29.24
N PRO A 120 73.80 -9.10 -28.03
CA PRO A 120 72.71 -10.08 -27.96
C PRO A 120 71.82 -10.07 -26.69
N GLY A 121 70.65 -10.70 -26.82
CA GLY A 121 70.10 -11.61 -25.80
C GLY A 121 69.51 -11.02 -24.51
N ALA A 122 68.20 -10.78 -24.50
CA ALA A 122 67.40 -10.70 -23.28
C ALA A 122 66.09 -11.49 -23.44
N SER A 123 65.82 -12.41 -22.51
CA SER A 123 64.67 -13.32 -22.57
C SER A 123 63.35 -12.58 -22.35
N ALA A 124 62.57 -12.38 -23.41
CA ALA A 124 61.23 -11.83 -23.31
C ALA A 124 60.26 -12.81 -22.60
N THR A 125 60.10 -12.66 -21.29
CA THR A 125 59.09 -13.38 -20.52
C THR A 125 57.70 -12.93 -20.95
N ALA A 126 57.02 -13.77 -21.73
CA ALA A 126 55.66 -13.52 -22.20
C ALA A 126 54.66 -13.57 -21.03
N GLN A 127 54.49 -12.45 -20.32
CA GLN A 127 53.52 -12.33 -19.25
C GLN A 127 52.10 -12.48 -19.81
N SER A 128 51.42 -13.55 -19.41
CA SER A 128 50.04 -13.85 -19.78
C SER A 128 49.09 -12.77 -19.28
N SER A 129 48.69 -11.85 -20.17
CA SER A 129 47.65 -10.85 -19.94
C SER A 129 46.26 -11.36 -20.36
N GLY A 130 46.01 -12.66 -20.20
CA GLY A 130 44.84 -13.38 -20.70
C GLY A 130 43.52 -13.16 -19.96
N GLN A 131 43.10 -11.92 -19.67
CA GLN A 131 41.79 -11.65 -19.04
C GLN A 131 40.99 -10.35 -19.37
N PRO A 132 41.45 -9.34 -20.13
CA PRO A 132 40.64 -8.14 -20.42
C PRO A 132 39.35 -8.39 -21.22
N ALA A 133 39.40 -9.26 -22.23
CA ALA A 133 38.36 -9.34 -23.27
C ALA A 133 36.98 -9.82 -22.73
N ALA A 134 36.94 -10.99 -22.09
CA ALA A 134 35.69 -11.64 -21.65
C ALA A 134 34.89 -10.80 -20.64
N GLN A 135 35.57 -10.06 -19.76
CA GLN A 135 34.91 -9.11 -18.86
C GLN A 135 34.26 -7.95 -19.63
N SER A 136 34.89 -7.46 -20.70
CA SER A 136 34.38 -6.33 -21.48
C SER A 136 33.08 -6.68 -22.22
N ASP A 137 32.99 -7.87 -22.80
CA ASP A 137 31.80 -8.33 -23.52
C ASP A 137 30.68 -8.75 -22.59
N SER A 138 31.00 -9.36 -21.43
CA SER A 138 30.02 -9.63 -20.38
C SER A 138 29.37 -8.33 -19.87
N ARG A 139 30.17 -7.26 -19.64
CA ARG A 139 29.67 -5.94 -19.24
C ARG A 139 28.81 -5.28 -20.33
N ARG A 140 29.16 -5.45 -21.61
CA ARG A 140 28.34 -5.02 -22.77
C ARG A 140 27.01 -5.79 -22.84
N ALA A 141 27.03 -7.10 -22.56
CA ALA A 141 25.86 -7.96 -22.61
C ALA A 141 24.82 -7.61 -21.53
N VAL A 142 25.25 -7.39 -20.28
CA VAL A 142 24.36 -6.93 -19.18
C VAL A 142 23.72 -5.59 -19.53
N ALA A 143 24.50 -4.63 -20.05
CA ALA A 143 23.98 -3.33 -20.46
C ALA A 143 22.94 -3.42 -21.61
N ALA A 144 23.17 -4.32 -22.57
CA ALA A 144 22.23 -4.59 -23.65
C ALA A 144 20.95 -5.27 -23.15
N LEU A 145 21.06 -6.27 -22.25
CA LEU A 145 19.91 -6.95 -21.64
C LEU A 145 19.06 -5.98 -20.82
N ALA A 146 19.66 -5.19 -19.92
CA ALA A 146 18.95 -4.20 -19.12
C ALA A 146 18.23 -3.15 -19.99
N MET A 147 18.86 -2.72 -21.10
CA MET A 147 18.21 -1.80 -22.05
C MET A 147 17.04 -2.44 -22.79
N ARG A 148 17.06 -3.75 -23.06
CA ARG A 148 15.91 -4.48 -23.63
C ARG A 148 14.80 -4.61 -22.58
N LEU A 149 15.14 -5.08 -21.38
CA LEU A 149 14.21 -5.29 -20.28
C LEU A 149 13.47 -3.99 -19.92
N HIS A 150 14.20 -2.92 -19.57
CA HIS A 150 13.62 -1.62 -19.24
C HIS A 150 12.76 -1.04 -20.38
N PHE A 151 13.17 -1.20 -21.65
CA PHE A 151 12.40 -0.70 -22.79
C PHE A 151 11.12 -1.48 -23.04
N TYR A 152 11.19 -2.81 -23.08
CA TYR A 152 10.02 -3.64 -23.40
C TYR A 152 9.05 -3.72 -22.23
N ALA A 153 9.54 -4.01 -21.02
CA ALA A 153 8.70 -4.03 -19.83
C ALA A 153 8.12 -2.63 -19.55
N GLY A 154 8.89 -1.56 -19.71
CA GLY A 154 8.40 -0.18 -19.57
C GLY A 154 7.32 0.23 -20.60
N VAL A 155 7.22 -0.45 -21.74
CA VAL A 155 6.11 -0.28 -22.70
C VAL A 155 4.93 -1.22 -22.41
N PHE A 156 5.18 -2.40 -21.84
CA PHE A 156 4.14 -3.34 -21.42
C PHE A 156 3.42 -2.88 -20.15
N VAL A 157 4.16 -2.71 -19.05
CA VAL A 157 3.60 -2.36 -17.72
C VAL A 157 3.47 -0.85 -17.52
N GLY A 158 4.02 -0.04 -18.41
CA GLY A 158 3.94 1.42 -18.36
C GLY A 158 2.53 1.99 -18.13
N PRO A 159 1.45 1.47 -18.75
CA PRO A 159 0.08 1.93 -18.50
C PRO A 159 -0.43 1.51 -17.11
N PHE A 160 -0.04 0.32 -16.64
CA PHE A 160 -0.42 -0.22 -15.33
C PHE A 160 0.20 0.63 -14.21
N ILE A 161 1.51 0.91 -14.28
CA ILE A 161 2.17 1.80 -13.31
C ILE A 161 1.66 3.24 -13.44
N LEU A 162 1.27 3.70 -14.63
CA LEU A 162 0.69 5.04 -14.81
C LEU A 162 -0.65 5.18 -14.07
N ILE A 163 -1.57 4.25 -14.27
CA ILE A 163 -2.87 4.25 -13.61
C ILE A 163 -2.70 4.05 -12.09
N ALA A 164 -1.86 3.10 -11.66
CA ALA A 164 -1.55 2.88 -10.24
C ALA A 164 -0.92 4.12 -9.57
N ALA A 165 -0.08 4.88 -10.29
CA ALA A 165 0.48 6.13 -9.78
C ALA A 165 -0.55 7.27 -9.70
N VAL A 166 -1.56 7.29 -10.59
CA VAL A 166 -2.66 8.26 -10.52
C VAL A 166 -3.63 7.92 -9.38
N THR A 167 -4.02 6.66 -9.22
CA THR A 167 -4.89 6.24 -8.10
C THR A 167 -4.15 6.33 -6.76
N GLY A 168 -2.86 6.00 -6.73
CA GLY A 168 -2.00 6.16 -5.54
C GLY A 168 -1.75 7.63 -5.17
N ALA A 169 -1.69 8.55 -6.14
CA ALA A 169 -1.65 9.99 -5.86
C ALA A 169 -2.94 10.44 -5.17
N LEU A 170 -4.10 10.02 -5.68
CA LEU A 170 -5.41 10.31 -5.09
C LEU A 170 -5.54 9.69 -3.68
N TYR A 171 -5.08 8.44 -3.51
CA TYR A 171 -5.11 7.76 -2.21
C TYR A 171 -4.20 8.43 -1.17
N SER A 172 -3.02 8.92 -1.59
CA SER A 172 -2.09 9.62 -0.68
C SER A 172 -2.69 10.86 0.00
N VAL A 173 -3.68 11.51 -0.62
CA VAL A 173 -4.42 12.66 -0.06
C VAL A 173 -5.82 12.30 0.43
N ALA A 174 -6.26 11.05 0.28
CA ALA A 174 -7.59 10.60 0.69
C ALA A 174 -7.91 10.84 2.18
N PRO A 175 -6.98 10.71 3.15
CA PRO A 175 -7.28 11.05 4.55
C PRO A 175 -7.63 12.54 4.76
N SER A 176 -7.02 13.45 4.00
CA SER A 176 -7.35 14.89 4.06
C SER A 176 -8.68 15.21 3.36
N ILE A 177 -8.99 14.53 2.26
CA ILE A 177 -10.31 14.64 1.61
C ILE A 177 -11.39 14.10 2.56
N GLU A 178 -11.16 12.95 3.19
CA GLU A 178 -12.04 12.32 4.18
C GLU A 178 -12.33 13.25 5.36
N SER A 179 -11.30 13.86 5.95
CA SER A 179 -11.44 14.81 7.06
C SER A 179 -12.32 16.03 6.69
N VAL A 180 -12.14 16.59 5.49
CA VAL A 180 -12.95 17.74 5.03
C VAL A 180 -14.39 17.32 4.71
N VAL A 181 -14.59 16.24 3.96
CA VAL A 181 -15.95 15.80 3.54
C VAL A 181 -16.78 15.32 4.74
N ASN A 182 -16.16 14.71 5.75
CA ASN A 182 -16.84 14.15 6.91
C ASN A 182 -16.64 14.99 8.18
N HIS A 183 -16.30 16.28 8.07
CA HIS A 183 -16.00 17.14 9.21
C HIS A 183 -17.13 17.13 10.27
N GLY A 184 -18.39 17.21 9.84
CA GLY A 184 -19.56 17.16 10.75
C GLY A 184 -19.88 15.77 11.33
N LEU A 185 -19.19 14.71 10.90
CA LEU A 185 -19.19 13.41 11.56
C LEU A 185 -18.00 13.25 12.51
N LEU A 186 -16.87 13.88 12.23
CA LEU A 186 -15.60 13.69 12.95
C LEU A 186 -15.39 14.70 14.10
N HIS A 187 -15.95 15.90 13.98
CA HIS A 187 -15.73 17.01 14.90
C HIS A 187 -17.03 17.72 15.32
N VAL A 188 -17.03 18.27 16.54
CA VAL A 188 -18.16 18.96 17.18
C VAL A 188 -17.71 20.22 17.91
N ASP A 189 -18.54 21.27 17.89
CA ASP A 189 -18.28 22.54 18.59
C ASP A 189 -18.58 22.52 20.10
N SER A 190 -19.08 21.39 20.61
CA SER A 190 -19.53 21.21 22.01
C SER A 190 -18.37 21.35 23.01
N ARG A 191 -18.59 22.12 24.09
CA ARG A 191 -17.57 22.45 25.10
C ARG A 191 -18.00 21.99 26.49
N GLY A 192 -17.12 21.27 27.18
CA GLY A 192 -17.33 20.76 28.53
C GLY A 192 -16.40 19.58 28.83
N ALA A 193 -16.59 18.93 29.96
CA ALA A 193 -16.05 17.60 30.18
C ALA A 193 -16.83 16.58 29.31
N ALA A 194 -16.13 15.57 28.79
CA ALA A 194 -16.79 14.41 28.21
C ALA A 194 -17.55 13.63 29.29
N ARG A 195 -18.70 13.06 28.91
CA ARG A 195 -19.45 12.10 29.73
C ARG A 195 -18.72 10.76 29.80
N PRO A 196 -19.06 9.87 30.75
CA PRO A 196 -18.61 8.48 30.75
C PRO A 196 -18.80 7.82 29.37
N LEU A 197 -17.89 6.94 28.97
CA LEU A 197 -18.01 6.20 27.72
C LEU A 197 -19.28 5.33 27.72
N ALA A 198 -19.71 4.81 28.88
CA ALA A 198 -20.97 4.10 29.03
C ALA A 198 -22.19 4.94 28.56
N ASP A 199 -22.27 6.23 28.91
CA ASP A 199 -23.32 7.17 28.43
C ASP A 199 -23.28 7.29 26.90
N GLN A 200 -22.08 7.51 26.36
CA GLN A 200 -21.87 7.73 24.91
C GLN A 200 -22.22 6.47 24.10
N VAL A 201 -21.85 5.30 24.61
CA VAL A 201 -22.14 4.00 23.99
C VAL A 201 -23.62 3.65 24.12
N ALA A 202 -24.26 3.91 25.26
CA ALA A 202 -25.70 3.74 25.43
C ALA A 202 -26.50 4.63 24.44
N ALA A 203 -26.06 5.88 24.23
CA ALA A 203 -26.66 6.78 23.24
C ALA A 203 -26.51 6.25 21.80
N ALA A 204 -25.37 5.65 21.46
CA ALA A 204 -25.19 4.99 20.16
C ALA A 204 -26.04 3.71 20.00
N VAL A 205 -26.13 2.88 21.05
CA VAL A 205 -26.97 1.67 21.06
C VAL A 205 -28.45 2.03 20.90
N ALA A 206 -28.90 3.16 21.44
CA ALA A 206 -30.27 3.66 21.22
C ALA A 206 -30.55 4.06 19.75
N VAL A 207 -29.51 4.40 18.96
CA VAL A 207 -29.63 4.66 17.51
C VAL A 207 -29.58 3.36 16.69
N ALA A 208 -28.82 2.37 17.13
CA ALA A 208 -28.62 1.09 16.43
C ALA A 208 -29.08 -0.16 17.25
N PRO A 209 -30.28 -0.19 17.86
CA PRO A 209 -30.64 -1.19 18.89
C PRO A 209 -30.85 -2.62 18.38
N LYS A 210 -30.69 -2.85 17.06
CA LYS A 210 -30.78 -4.18 16.42
C LYS A 210 -29.43 -4.72 15.97
N LEU A 211 -28.36 -3.94 16.09
CA LEU A 211 -27.01 -4.34 15.65
C LEU A 211 -26.17 -4.76 16.87
N ALA A 212 -25.28 -5.73 16.68
CA ALA A 212 -24.39 -6.17 17.74
C ALA A 212 -23.27 -5.14 17.95
N LEU A 213 -23.13 -4.62 19.17
CA LEU A 213 -22.02 -3.74 19.55
C LEU A 213 -20.70 -4.50 19.53
N VAL A 214 -19.71 -4.00 18.78
CA VAL A 214 -18.40 -4.64 18.57
C VAL A 214 -17.27 -3.89 19.27
N ALA A 215 -17.19 -2.57 19.08
CA ALA A 215 -16.07 -1.79 19.60
C ALA A 215 -16.41 -0.32 19.85
N VAL A 216 -15.54 0.38 20.56
CA VAL A 216 -15.62 1.82 20.85
C VAL A 216 -14.27 2.46 20.57
N ASP A 217 -14.27 3.54 19.80
CA ASP A 217 -13.12 4.38 19.45
C ASP A 217 -13.37 5.77 20.06
N PRO A 218 -12.91 6.03 21.30
CA PRO A 218 -13.17 7.28 22.00
C PRO A 218 -12.68 8.52 21.24
N ALA A 219 -13.31 9.67 21.48
CA ALA A 219 -12.76 10.96 21.11
C ALA A 219 -11.35 11.14 21.70
N GLN A 220 -10.41 11.62 20.89
CA GLN A 220 -8.99 11.71 21.28
C GLN A 220 -8.63 13.10 21.80
N HIS A 221 -9.26 14.15 21.26
CA HIS A 221 -9.11 15.54 21.71
C HIS A 221 -10.48 16.18 21.97
N GLY A 222 -10.48 17.31 22.67
CA GLY A 222 -11.68 18.13 22.83
C GLY A 222 -12.17 18.65 21.47
N GLY A 223 -13.40 18.29 21.10
CA GLY A 223 -13.98 18.59 19.79
C GLY A 223 -13.94 17.44 18.80
N ASP A 224 -13.28 16.30 19.11
CA ASP A 224 -13.45 15.06 18.33
C ASP A 224 -14.73 14.30 18.76
N THR A 225 -15.29 13.49 17.86
CA THR A 225 -16.39 12.56 18.19
C THR A 225 -15.89 11.19 18.65
N THR A 226 -16.62 10.55 19.57
CA THR A 226 -16.49 9.11 19.84
C THR A 226 -17.20 8.32 18.76
N ARG A 227 -16.57 7.25 18.26
CA ARG A 227 -17.12 6.32 17.28
C ARG A 227 -17.49 5.01 17.95
N VAL A 228 -18.76 4.61 17.86
CA VAL A 228 -19.27 3.35 18.41
C VAL A 228 -19.59 2.41 17.26
N LEU A 229 -18.94 1.25 17.23
CA LEU A 229 -18.87 0.35 16.09
C LEU A 229 -19.72 -0.90 16.29
N PHE A 230 -20.51 -1.24 15.28
CA PHE A 230 -21.48 -2.32 15.31
C PHE A 230 -21.26 -3.28 14.12
N ALA A 231 -21.47 -4.57 14.37
CA ALA A 231 -21.61 -5.59 13.34
C ALA A 231 -22.98 -5.45 12.66
N ASP A 232 -22.97 -5.26 11.36
CA ASP A 232 -24.14 -5.06 10.51
C ASP A 232 -24.16 -6.13 9.40
N PRO A 233 -25.03 -7.14 9.47
CA PRO A 233 -25.09 -8.22 8.48
C PRO A 233 -25.43 -7.79 7.05
N ALA A 234 -25.76 -6.51 6.81
CA ALA A 234 -25.98 -5.95 5.47
C ALA A 234 -24.72 -5.30 4.86
N LEU A 235 -23.57 -5.35 5.54
CA LEU A 235 -22.28 -4.81 5.06
C LEU A 235 -21.29 -5.91 4.62
N GLY A 236 -20.24 -5.52 3.91
CA GLY A 236 -19.21 -6.42 3.39
C GLY A 236 -18.16 -6.87 4.41
N GLU A 237 -17.25 -7.73 3.97
CA GLU A 237 -16.08 -8.13 4.78
C GLU A 237 -15.24 -6.90 5.18
N SER A 238 -14.80 -6.88 6.45
CA SER A 238 -14.06 -5.76 7.06
C SER A 238 -14.80 -4.40 7.06
N GLU A 239 -16.11 -4.36 6.79
CA GLU A 239 -16.97 -3.19 7.00
C GLU A 239 -17.76 -3.29 8.32
N GLN A 240 -18.01 -2.15 8.95
CA GLN A 240 -18.80 -2.02 10.18
C GLN A 240 -19.70 -0.78 10.13
N ARG A 241 -20.79 -0.78 10.89
CA ARG A 241 -21.65 0.40 11.06
C ARG A 241 -21.14 1.22 12.24
N ALA A 242 -20.77 2.48 12.01
CA ALA A 242 -20.34 3.39 13.07
C ALA A 242 -21.39 4.45 13.35
N VAL A 243 -21.76 4.61 14.63
CA VAL A 243 -22.50 5.77 15.14
C VAL A 243 -21.49 6.74 15.74
N PHE A 244 -21.58 8.01 15.35
CA PHE A 244 -20.68 9.08 15.79
C PHE A 244 -21.38 9.87 16.88
N VAL A 245 -20.74 10.06 18.03
CA VAL A 245 -21.32 10.62 19.25
C VAL A 245 -20.51 11.81 19.73
N ASP A 246 -21.19 12.91 20.02
CA ASP A 246 -20.66 14.06 20.76
C ASP A 246 -20.34 13.62 22.20
N PRO A 247 -19.06 13.64 22.64
CA PRO A 247 -18.68 13.15 23.97
C PRO A 247 -19.25 13.99 25.12
N VAL A 248 -19.54 15.27 24.89
CA VAL A 248 -20.01 16.21 25.92
C VAL A 248 -21.53 16.10 26.09
N THR A 249 -22.28 16.01 24.98
CA THR A 249 -23.75 15.93 25.04
C THR A 249 -24.30 14.50 25.07
N ALA A 250 -23.49 13.48 24.76
CA ALA A 250 -23.92 12.09 24.51
C ALA A 250 -25.10 12.01 23.53
N LYS A 251 -25.00 12.77 22.43
CA LYS A 251 -25.93 12.71 21.29
C LYS A 251 -25.22 12.16 20.07
N SER A 252 -25.92 11.35 19.29
CA SER A 252 -25.45 10.98 17.95
C SER A 252 -25.46 12.21 17.04
N VAL A 253 -24.36 12.44 16.33
CA VAL A 253 -24.24 13.46 15.27
C VAL A 253 -24.39 12.86 13.87
N GLY A 254 -24.32 11.54 13.75
CA GLY A 254 -24.57 10.84 12.49
C GLY A 254 -24.14 9.37 12.51
N VAL A 255 -24.31 8.72 11.36
CA VAL A 255 -24.02 7.29 11.16
C VAL A 255 -23.33 7.11 9.81
N SER A 256 -22.26 6.30 9.75
CA SER A 256 -21.57 5.94 8.50
C SER A 256 -21.19 4.45 8.49
N VAL A 257 -20.88 3.92 7.31
CA VAL A 257 -20.04 2.72 7.18
C VAL A 257 -18.60 3.11 7.50
N VAL A 258 -17.84 2.19 8.10
CA VAL A 258 -16.40 2.30 8.28
C VAL A 258 -15.71 1.01 7.83
N TYR A 259 -14.51 1.12 7.25
CA TYR A 259 -13.77 -0.01 6.67
C TYR A 259 -12.37 -0.19 7.28
N GLY A 260 -12.07 -1.43 7.68
CA GLY A 260 -10.77 -1.89 8.16
C GLY A 260 -10.29 -1.27 9.47
N SER A 261 -9.16 -1.77 9.97
CA SER A 261 -8.53 -1.32 11.24
C SER A 261 -7.94 0.10 11.20
N ALA A 262 -8.00 0.78 10.05
CA ALA A 262 -7.72 2.21 9.91
C ALA A 262 -8.99 3.08 9.86
N GLY A 263 -10.17 2.47 10.11
CA GLY A 263 -11.45 3.14 10.29
C GLY A 263 -11.88 4.06 9.13
N ALA A 264 -11.60 3.67 7.88
CA ALA A 264 -11.85 4.47 6.69
C ALA A 264 -13.35 4.75 6.48
N LEU A 265 -13.69 5.99 6.16
CA LEU A 265 -15.04 6.42 5.80
C LEU A 265 -15.24 6.22 4.28
N PRO A 266 -16.49 6.24 3.76
CA PRO A 266 -16.79 5.77 2.40
C PRO A 266 -15.95 6.40 1.29
N VAL A 267 -15.53 7.67 1.44
CA VAL A 267 -14.65 8.36 0.48
C VAL A 267 -13.26 7.72 0.42
N ARG A 268 -12.60 7.48 1.56
CA ARG A 268 -11.28 6.81 1.55
C ARG A 268 -11.40 5.35 1.20
N THR A 269 -12.46 4.66 1.63
CA THR A 269 -12.74 3.26 1.24
C THR A 269 -12.90 3.11 -0.26
N TRP A 270 -13.62 4.03 -0.92
CA TRP A 270 -13.77 4.03 -2.37
C TRP A 270 -12.42 4.25 -3.07
N ILE A 271 -11.62 5.23 -2.63
CA ILE A 271 -10.29 5.50 -3.21
C ILE A 271 -9.31 4.34 -2.94
N ASP A 272 -9.41 3.68 -1.79
CA ASP A 272 -8.64 2.46 -1.45
C ASP A 272 -8.94 1.34 -2.44
N GLN A 273 -10.22 1.01 -2.63
CA GLN A 273 -10.65 -0.01 -3.61
C GLN A 273 -10.24 0.36 -5.04
N LEU A 274 -10.35 1.63 -5.43
CA LEU A 274 -9.88 2.13 -6.73
C LEU A 274 -8.36 1.89 -6.90
N HIS A 275 -7.55 2.06 -5.85
CA HIS A 275 -6.11 1.80 -5.91
C HIS A 275 -5.77 0.30 -5.83
N ARG A 276 -6.42 -0.44 -4.92
CA ARG A 276 -6.22 -1.88 -4.65
C ARG A 276 -6.66 -2.73 -5.85
N ASN A 277 -7.80 -2.41 -6.46
CA ASN A 277 -8.44 -3.26 -7.48
C ASN A 277 -9.24 -2.53 -8.59
N LEU A 278 -9.19 -1.20 -8.72
CA LEU A 278 -9.95 -0.43 -9.73
C LEU A 278 -11.48 -0.62 -9.69
N HIS A 279 -12.05 -1.12 -8.58
CA HIS A 279 -13.41 -1.66 -8.47
C HIS A 279 -13.73 -2.83 -9.44
N LEU A 280 -12.70 -3.52 -9.95
CA LEU A 280 -12.83 -4.69 -10.83
C LEU A 280 -12.73 -6.03 -10.07
N GLY A 281 -12.70 -6.01 -8.74
CA GLY A 281 -12.56 -7.21 -7.91
C GLY A 281 -11.23 -7.94 -8.15
N GLU A 282 -11.25 -9.27 -8.17
CA GLU A 282 -10.03 -10.09 -8.26
C GLU A 282 -9.20 -9.86 -9.56
N PRO A 283 -9.79 -9.72 -10.77
CA PRO A 283 -9.06 -9.24 -11.96
C PRO A 283 -8.30 -7.92 -11.74
N GLY A 284 -8.87 -7.02 -10.95
CA GLY A 284 -8.25 -5.78 -10.51
C GLY A 284 -7.06 -5.99 -9.58
N ARG A 285 -7.13 -6.98 -8.67
CA ARG A 285 -5.99 -7.34 -7.80
C ARG A 285 -4.83 -7.95 -8.59
N TRP A 286 -5.11 -8.79 -9.59
CA TRP A 286 -4.07 -9.31 -10.49
C TRP A 286 -3.40 -8.21 -11.31
N TYR A 287 -4.19 -7.23 -11.77
CA TYR A 287 -3.69 -6.02 -12.42
C TYR A 287 -2.73 -5.24 -11.49
N SER A 288 -3.12 -5.01 -10.23
CA SER A 288 -2.31 -4.25 -9.26
C SER A 288 -1.04 -5.00 -8.85
N GLU A 289 -1.11 -6.31 -8.63
CA GLU A 289 0.06 -7.16 -8.39
C GLU A 289 1.03 -7.13 -9.59
N THR A 290 0.51 -7.19 -10.81
CA THR A 290 1.33 -7.08 -12.04
C THR A 290 2.02 -5.73 -12.12
N ALA A 291 1.35 -4.64 -11.74
CA ALA A 291 1.96 -3.30 -11.68
C ALA A 291 3.08 -3.25 -10.62
N ALA A 292 2.78 -3.67 -9.38
CA ALA A 292 3.70 -3.61 -8.24
C ALA A 292 4.94 -4.49 -8.42
N SER A 293 4.76 -5.72 -8.92
CA SER A 293 5.84 -6.71 -9.07
C SER A 293 6.80 -6.42 -10.22
N TRP A 294 6.36 -5.79 -11.31
CA TRP A 294 7.27 -5.33 -12.37
C TRP A 294 7.97 -4.00 -12.05
N MET A 295 7.43 -3.20 -11.13
CA MET A 295 7.91 -1.83 -10.88
C MET A 295 9.38 -1.79 -10.45
N TRP A 296 9.80 -2.65 -9.51
CA TRP A 296 11.22 -2.77 -9.12
C TRP A 296 12.09 -3.31 -10.25
N VAL A 297 11.61 -4.25 -11.06
CA VAL A 297 12.35 -4.84 -12.21
C VAL A 297 12.68 -3.76 -13.24
N VAL A 298 11.69 -2.92 -13.59
CA VAL A 298 11.89 -1.80 -14.54
C VAL A 298 12.79 -0.72 -13.94
N ALA A 299 12.67 -0.44 -12.64
CA ALA A 299 13.51 0.54 -11.93
C ALA A 299 14.98 0.12 -11.87
N LEU A 300 15.28 -1.12 -11.45
CA LEU A 300 16.65 -1.65 -11.40
C LEU A 300 17.27 -1.78 -12.80
N ALA A 301 16.49 -2.22 -13.80
CA ALA A 301 16.96 -2.21 -15.19
C ALA A 301 17.28 -0.78 -15.68
N GLY A 302 16.51 0.22 -15.23
CA GLY A 302 16.77 1.65 -15.44
C GLY A 302 18.07 2.12 -14.79
N LEU A 303 18.31 1.75 -13.52
CA LEU A 303 19.56 2.02 -12.79
C LEU A 303 20.78 1.44 -13.53
N VAL A 304 20.70 0.19 -14.00
CA VAL A 304 21.79 -0.44 -14.78
C VAL A 304 22.05 0.32 -16.08
N VAL A 305 20.99 0.76 -16.79
CA VAL A 305 21.13 1.59 -17.99
C VAL A 305 21.72 2.97 -17.68
N TRP A 306 21.38 3.59 -16.55
CA TRP A 306 21.93 4.86 -16.07
C TRP A 306 23.43 4.74 -15.77
N LEU A 307 23.81 3.76 -14.95
CA LEU A 307 25.20 3.46 -14.55
C LEU A 307 26.13 3.13 -15.73
N ARG A 308 25.57 2.63 -16.85
CA ARG A 308 26.33 2.31 -18.07
C ARG A 308 26.30 3.42 -19.12
N ARG A 309 25.58 4.52 -18.88
CA ARG A 309 25.39 5.64 -19.82
C ARG A 309 26.04 6.95 -19.36
N ALA A 310 26.36 7.11 -18.06
CA ALA A 310 26.95 8.32 -17.52
C ALA A 310 27.96 8.05 -16.40
N GLY A 311 28.92 8.96 -16.22
CA GLY A 311 29.73 9.04 -15.00
C GLY A 311 28.93 9.65 -13.85
N VAL A 312 28.99 8.99 -12.69
CA VAL A 312 28.09 9.19 -11.53
C VAL A 312 27.84 10.65 -11.16
N ARG A 313 28.88 11.49 -11.15
CA ARG A 313 28.83 12.89 -10.68
C ARG A 313 28.04 13.88 -11.55
N ARG A 314 27.73 13.58 -12.82
CA ARG A 314 27.14 14.56 -13.76
C ARG A 314 25.63 14.40 -14.05
N LEU A 315 24.93 13.44 -13.45
CA LEU A 315 23.59 13.04 -13.93
C LEU A 315 22.44 13.01 -12.90
N VAL A 316 22.65 13.48 -11.66
CA VAL A 316 21.54 13.63 -10.69
C VAL A 316 20.72 14.90 -10.98
N TRP A 317 21.31 15.93 -11.59
CA TRP A 317 20.58 17.16 -11.97
C TRP A 317 20.34 17.24 -13.49
N PRO A 318 19.13 17.56 -13.96
CA PRO A 318 18.84 17.57 -15.39
C PRO A 318 19.40 18.82 -16.08
N ASP A 319 20.42 18.61 -16.92
CA ASP A 319 20.91 19.56 -17.94
C ASP A 319 19.76 20.26 -18.71
N ARG A 320 19.52 21.53 -18.38
CA ARG A 320 18.42 22.34 -18.91
C ARG A 320 18.67 22.83 -20.36
N SER A 321 19.89 22.75 -20.87
CA SER A 321 20.25 23.21 -22.23
C SER A 321 19.67 22.31 -23.33
N ARG A 322 19.44 21.03 -23.03
CA ARG A 322 19.01 20.03 -24.02
C ARG A 322 17.63 20.34 -24.57
N LYS A 323 17.48 20.25 -25.89
CA LYS A 323 16.21 20.40 -26.63
C LYS A 323 15.69 19.05 -27.15
N GLY A 324 14.45 19.03 -27.65
CA GLY A 324 13.84 17.88 -28.33
C GLY A 324 13.87 16.55 -27.54
N ARG A 325 14.21 15.45 -28.22
CA ARG A 325 14.33 14.10 -27.63
C ARG A 325 15.42 14.01 -26.56
N ALA A 326 16.52 14.76 -26.69
CA ALA A 326 17.58 14.76 -25.69
C ALA A 326 17.10 15.31 -24.33
N ARG A 327 16.23 16.33 -24.34
CA ARG A 327 15.56 16.84 -23.12
C ARG A 327 14.72 15.75 -22.44
N SER A 328 13.97 14.97 -23.21
CA SER A 328 13.14 13.87 -22.68
C SER A 328 14.01 12.77 -22.03
N VAL A 329 15.10 12.35 -22.67
CA VAL A 329 16.06 11.36 -22.12
C VAL A 329 16.67 11.86 -20.82
N ASN A 330 17.16 13.10 -20.82
CA ASN A 330 17.83 13.70 -19.67
C ASN A 330 16.92 13.82 -18.45
N TRP A 331 15.70 14.34 -18.63
CA TRP A 331 14.73 14.46 -17.52
C TRP A 331 14.19 13.12 -17.04
N HIS A 332 13.97 12.15 -17.92
CA HIS A 332 13.58 10.79 -17.52
C HIS A 332 14.70 10.11 -16.70
N ALA A 333 15.97 10.29 -17.07
CA ALA A 333 17.10 9.73 -16.33
C ALA A 333 17.37 10.41 -14.98
N ALA A 334 17.18 11.73 -14.87
CA ALA A 334 17.36 12.47 -13.62
C ALA A 334 16.21 12.21 -12.63
N VAL A 335 14.96 12.42 -13.06
CA VAL A 335 13.78 12.21 -12.20
C VAL A 335 13.63 10.74 -11.82
N GLY A 336 13.93 9.81 -12.75
CA GLY A 336 13.96 8.38 -12.47
C GLY A 336 15.01 7.96 -11.43
N MET A 337 16.05 8.78 -11.20
CA MET A 337 17.01 8.56 -10.11
C MET A 337 16.48 9.13 -8.79
N TRP A 338 15.79 10.28 -8.81
CA TRP A 338 15.17 10.88 -7.61
C TRP A 338 14.10 9.97 -7.00
N VAL A 339 13.24 9.36 -7.84
CA VAL A 339 12.19 8.45 -7.36
C VAL A 339 12.66 7.01 -7.15
N LEU A 340 13.92 6.66 -7.45
CA LEU A 340 14.39 5.27 -7.45
C LEU A 340 14.16 4.58 -6.11
N LEU A 341 14.60 5.20 -5.00
CA LEU A 341 14.45 4.62 -3.67
C LEU A 341 12.97 4.58 -3.21
N PRO A 342 12.17 5.66 -3.31
CA PRO A 342 10.72 5.61 -3.07
C PRO A 342 9.97 4.56 -3.90
N VAL A 343 10.31 4.40 -5.19
CA VAL A 343 9.64 3.44 -6.08
C VAL A 343 10.01 1.99 -5.74
N LEU A 344 11.26 1.73 -5.34
CA LEU A 344 11.65 0.41 -4.82
C LEU A 344 10.93 0.10 -3.49
N PHE A 345 10.83 1.08 -2.59
CA PHE A 345 10.09 0.95 -1.33
C PHE A 345 8.59 0.66 -1.55
N LEU A 346 7.92 1.44 -2.42
CA LEU A 346 6.49 1.26 -2.73
C LEU A 346 6.22 -0.04 -3.50
N SER A 347 7.17 -0.50 -4.33
CA SER A 347 7.08 -1.81 -4.99
C SER A 347 7.21 -2.95 -3.98
N ALA A 348 8.18 -2.89 -3.06
CA ALA A 348 8.39 -3.90 -2.03
C ALA A 348 7.20 -4.01 -1.05
N THR A 349 6.67 -2.87 -0.58
CA THR A 349 5.50 -2.83 0.30
C THR A 349 4.20 -3.15 -0.43
N GLY A 350 3.99 -2.63 -1.64
CA GLY A 350 2.80 -2.94 -2.44
C GLY A 350 2.64 -4.44 -2.76
N MET A 351 3.74 -5.19 -2.87
CA MET A 351 3.69 -6.64 -3.05
C MET A 351 3.13 -7.40 -1.82
N THR A 352 3.20 -6.86 -0.60
CA THR A 352 2.75 -7.61 0.61
C THR A 352 1.24 -7.76 0.71
N TRP A 353 0.45 -7.00 -0.05
CA TRP A 353 -1.03 -7.10 -0.08
C TRP A 353 -1.58 -7.72 -1.37
N SER A 354 -0.70 -8.18 -2.25
CA SER A 354 -1.05 -8.81 -3.52
C SER A 354 -1.65 -10.22 -3.33
N THR A 355 -2.32 -10.77 -4.34
CA THR A 355 -2.98 -12.08 -4.22
C THR A 355 -1.98 -13.20 -3.94
N TYR A 356 -0.90 -13.26 -4.72
CA TYR A 356 0.02 -14.39 -4.69
C TYR A 356 1.34 -14.07 -3.97
N ALA A 357 1.98 -12.95 -4.30
CA ALA A 357 3.21 -12.56 -3.61
C ALA A 357 2.94 -12.12 -2.15
N GLY A 358 1.74 -11.60 -1.85
CA GLY A 358 1.31 -11.28 -0.48
C GLY A 358 1.15 -12.55 0.37
N ALA A 359 0.43 -13.55 -0.14
CA ALA A 359 0.30 -14.85 0.53
C ALA A 359 1.67 -15.53 0.79
N HIS A 360 2.62 -15.42 -0.14
CA HIS A 360 4.00 -15.89 0.08
C HIS A 360 4.77 -15.06 1.12
N VAL A 361 4.58 -13.75 1.18
CA VAL A 361 5.14 -12.88 2.24
C VAL A 361 4.59 -13.29 3.60
N ASP A 362 3.28 -13.46 3.75
CA ASP A 362 2.68 -13.75 5.05
C ASP A 362 2.93 -15.18 5.52
N ALA A 363 2.97 -16.16 4.61
CA ALA A 363 3.45 -17.51 4.93
C ALA A 363 4.91 -17.52 5.42
N LEU A 364 5.80 -16.75 4.77
CA LEU A 364 7.19 -16.59 5.20
C LEU A 364 7.29 -15.88 6.56
N ARG A 365 6.47 -14.85 6.80
CA ARG A 365 6.42 -14.14 8.09
C ARG A 365 5.90 -15.03 9.22
N ALA A 366 4.92 -15.89 8.97
CA ALA A 366 4.44 -16.87 9.94
C ALA A 366 5.54 -17.89 10.30
N GLN A 367 6.21 -18.47 9.30
CA GLN A 367 7.29 -19.46 9.50
C GLN A 367 8.51 -18.90 10.26
N LEU A 368 8.73 -17.58 10.22
CA LEU A 368 9.87 -16.91 10.86
C LEU A 368 9.49 -16.14 12.15
N SER A 369 8.25 -16.25 12.62
CA SER A 369 7.71 -15.48 13.77
C SER A 369 7.86 -13.96 13.60
N TRP A 370 7.62 -13.45 12.39
CA TRP A 370 7.62 -12.03 12.01
C TRP A 370 6.20 -11.45 11.84
N THR A 371 5.23 -12.12 12.44
CA THR A 371 3.85 -11.64 12.61
C THR A 371 3.79 -10.48 13.61
N THR A 372 2.67 -9.75 13.59
CA THR A 372 2.39 -8.73 14.61
C THR A 372 1.87 -9.41 15.88
N PRO A 373 2.48 -9.22 17.06
CA PRO A 373 1.96 -9.80 18.30
C PRO A 373 0.58 -9.24 18.67
N SER A 374 -0.21 -10.03 19.37
CA SER A 374 -1.56 -9.71 19.82
C SER A 374 -1.80 -10.27 21.21
N VAL A 375 -2.55 -9.55 22.04
CA VAL A 375 -2.93 -10.02 23.38
C VAL A 375 -3.90 -11.21 23.31
N SER A 376 -3.79 -12.14 24.27
CA SER A 376 -4.81 -13.15 24.51
C SER A 376 -5.99 -12.54 25.27
N SER A 377 -7.21 -12.80 24.76
CA SER A 377 -8.47 -12.39 25.39
C SER A 377 -9.14 -13.50 26.21
N THR A 378 -8.55 -14.69 26.35
CA THR A 378 -9.18 -15.81 27.09
C THR A 378 -9.13 -15.60 28.60
N LEU A 379 -10.28 -15.66 29.29
CA LEU A 379 -10.36 -15.54 30.75
C LEU A 379 -10.15 -16.90 31.45
N ALA A 380 -9.30 -16.91 32.49
CA ALA A 380 -9.00 -18.12 33.25
C ALA A 380 -10.27 -18.70 33.92
N GLY A 381 -10.54 -19.98 33.66
CA GLY A 381 -11.80 -20.66 34.02
C GLY A 381 -12.59 -21.13 32.81
N SER A 382 -12.28 -20.65 31.60
CA SER A 382 -12.83 -21.18 30.35
C SER A 382 -12.32 -22.61 30.07
N GLY A 383 -13.07 -23.62 30.51
CA GLY A 383 -12.78 -25.04 30.29
C GLY A 383 -13.01 -25.48 28.84
N ALA A 384 -12.20 -24.98 27.90
CA ALA A 384 -12.20 -25.36 26.50
C ALA A 384 -10.90 -26.10 26.12
N GLN A 385 -11.03 -27.15 25.31
CA GLN A 385 -9.90 -27.96 24.83
C GLN A 385 -9.12 -27.22 23.72
N HIS A 386 -7.93 -27.72 23.38
CA HIS A 386 -7.09 -27.15 22.32
C HIS A 386 -7.83 -26.99 20.99
N GLY A 387 -8.16 -25.75 20.65
CA GLY A 387 -8.59 -25.30 19.32
C GLY A 387 -7.86 -24.02 18.98
N ASP A 388 -6.77 -24.13 18.22
CA ASP A 388 -5.90 -22.99 17.90
C ASP A 388 -6.53 -22.14 16.77
N SER A 389 -7.39 -21.21 17.17
CA SER A 389 -8.19 -20.37 16.27
C SER A 389 -8.13 -18.90 16.68
N SER A 390 -6.94 -18.29 16.56
CA SER A 390 -6.70 -16.86 16.82
C SER A 390 -7.33 -15.96 15.75
N THR A 391 -8.66 -15.92 15.66
CA THR A 391 -9.42 -15.11 14.69
C THR A 391 -9.73 -13.70 15.21
N VAL A 392 -8.75 -12.81 15.11
CA VAL A 392 -8.99 -11.36 15.17
C VAL A 392 -9.80 -10.94 13.93
N PRO A 393 -10.96 -10.26 14.07
CA PRO A 393 -11.64 -9.65 12.94
C PRO A 393 -10.76 -8.55 12.32
N GLY A 394 -10.21 -8.79 11.12
CA GLY A 394 -9.39 -7.80 10.41
C GLY A 394 -8.04 -8.28 9.83
N MET A 395 -7.90 -9.56 9.47
CA MET A 395 -6.83 -10.05 8.58
C MET A 395 -7.41 -10.89 7.44
N ASP A 396 -7.52 -10.29 6.25
CA ASP A 396 -8.02 -10.93 5.02
C ASP A 396 -7.16 -12.14 4.61
N MET A 397 -7.78 -13.32 4.44
CA MET A 397 -7.24 -14.43 3.63
C MET A 397 -8.38 -15.11 2.84
N PRO A 398 -8.32 -15.24 1.51
CA PRO A 398 -9.49 -15.58 0.71
C PRO A 398 -9.75 -17.08 0.52
N GLY A 399 -10.94 -17.52 0.93
CA GLY A 399 -11.81 -18.42 0.15
C GLY A 399 -11.48 -19.93 0.08
N MET A 400 -12.22 -20.73 0.84
CA MET A 400 -12.72 -22.04 0.40
C MET A 400 -14.12 -22.28 1.00
N SER A 401 -15.10 -22.60 0.15
CA SER A 401 -16.48 -22.89 0.56
C SER A 401 -16.79 -24.38 0.41
N MET A 402 -17.35 -25.00 1.45
CA MET A 402 -17.87 -26.37 1.41
C MET A 402 -19.35 -26.36 1.85
N PRO A 403 -20.28 -26.98 1.10
CA PRO A 403 -21.71 -26.93 1.41
C PRO A 403 -22.18 -28.09 2.30
N GLY A 404 -23.10 -27.80 3.22
CA GLY A 404 -24.04 -28.77 3.79
C GLY A 404 -23.74 -29.28 5.21
N MET A 405 -24.35 -28.65 6.21
CA MET A 405 -24.90 -29.32 7.39
C MET A 405 -25.92 -28.41 8.08
N ASP A 406 -27.00 -28.98 8.61
CA ASP A 406 -28.12 -28.22 9.19
C ASP A 406 -27.81 -27.71 10.60
N MET A 407 -28.27 -26.49 10.89
CA MET A 407 -28.04 -25.82 12.18
C MET A 407 -29.19 -26.07 13.17
N PRO A 408 -28.94 -26.60 14.37
CA PRO A 408 -29.96 -26.68 15.42
C PRO A 408 -30.28 -25.29 15.98
N THR A 409 -31.57 -24.96 16.05
CA THR A 409 -32.06 -23.61 16.42
C THR A 409 -32.13 -23.38 17.93
N SER A 410 -31.01 -23.02 18.56
CA SER A 410 -31.00 -22.32 19.85
C SER A 410 -29.65 -21.66 20.15
N ALA A 411 -29.54 -20.35 19.92
CA ALA A 411 -28.42 -19.58 20.45
C ALA A 411 -28.57 -19.42 21.98
N PRO A 412 -27.53 -19.69 22.79
CA PRO A 412 -27.57 -19.40 24.22
C PRO A 412 -27.73 -17.90 24.44
N ALA A 413 -28.45 -17.51 25.50
CA ALA A 413 -28.76 -16.12 25.78
C ALA A 413 -27.47 -15.29 25.96
N GLN A 414 -27.32 -14.23 25.17
CA GLN A 414 -26.21 -13.29 25.33
C GLN A 414 -26.35 -12.55 26.68
N PRO A 415 -25.28 -12.52 27.49
CA PRO A 415 -25.17 -11.64 28.65
C PRO A 415 -25.47 -10.18 28.28
N SER A 416 -26.09 -9.44 29.20
CA SER A 416 -26.74 -8.19 28.81
C SER A 416 -25.73 -7.17 28.27
N SER A 417 -26.07 -6.54 27.15
CA SER A 417 -25.24 -5.48 26.56
C SER A 417 -25.02 -4.34 27.56
N THR A 418 -26.02 -4.03 28.38
CA THR A 418 -25.97 -3.05 29.47
C THR A 418 -24.80 -3.30 30.43
N ASP A 419 -24.58 -4.54 30.87
CA ASP A 419 -23.52 -4.88 31.82
C ASP A 419 -22.14 -4.66 31.21
N ARG A 420 -21.95 -5.04 29.93
CA ARG A 420 -20.70 -4.82 29.19
C ARG A 420 -20.46 -3.33 28.91
N ILE A 421 -21.52 -2.56 28.61
CA ILE A 421 -21.45 -1.10 28.41
C ILE A 421 -20.99 -0.40 29.70
N ALA A 422 -21.52 -0.78 30.86
CA ALA A 422 -21.12 -0.24 32.16
C ALA A 422 -19.66 -0.55 32.56
N GLN A 423 -19.01 -1.51 31.89
CA GLN A 423 -17.61 -1.88 32.13
C GLN A 423 -16.62 -1.08 31.26
N VAL A 424 -17.07 -0.41 30.19
CA VAL A 424 -16.19 0.30 29.24
C VAL A 424 -15.32 1.37 29.92
N ASP A 425 -15.90 2.17 30.83
CA ASP A 425 -15.14 3.20 31.57
C ASP A 425 -14.07 2.61 32.49
N ARG A 426 -14.34 1.46 33.13
CA ARG A 426 -13.34 0.73 33.93
C ARG A 426 -12.18 0.28 33.05
N VAL A 427 -12.50 -0.38 31.94
CA VAL A 427 -11.53 -0.93 30.98
C VAL A 427 -10.67 0.17 30.37
N PHE A 428 -11.26 1.30 29.97
CA PHE A 428 -10.53 2.45 29.45
C PHE A 428 -9.62 3.09 30.52
N THR A 429 -10.12 3.24 31.75
CA THR A 429 -9.32 3.75 32.87
C THR A 429 -8.12 2.85 33.18
N VAL A 430 -8.31 1.53 33.18
CA VAL A 430 -7.22 0.55 33.35
C VAL A 430 -6.21 0.64 32.19
N ALA A 431 -6.65 0.73 30.94
CA ALA A 431 -5.75 0.87 29.79
C ALA A 431 -4.88 2.14 29.88
N ARG A 432 -5.46 3.28 30.27
CA ARG A 432 -4.71 4.53 30.52
C ARG A 432 -3.78 4.42 31.73
N ALA A 433 -4.22 3.80 32.83
CA ALA A 433 -3.36 3.54 34.00
C ALA A 433 -2.17 2.61 33.67
N HIS A 434 -2.29 1.78 32.64
CA HIS A 434 -1.22 0.95 32.08
C HIS A 434 -0.54 1.61 30.85
N HIS A 435 -0.52 2.93 30.73
CA HIS A 435 0.24 3.65 29.68
C HIS A 435 -0.08 3.23 28.24
N VAL A 436 -1.33 2.82 27.97
CA VAL A 436 -1.82 2.70 26.59
C VAL A 436 -2.40 4.07 26.23
N ASP A 437 -1.48 5.03 25.99
CA ASP A 437 -1.75 6.47 26.00
C ASP A 437 -2.12 7.05 24.62
N GLY A 438 -1.85 6.33 23.53
CA GLY A 438 -2.20 6.75 22.17
C GLY A 438 -3.71 6.65 21.84
N PRO A 439 -4.10 6.90 20.58
CA PRO A 439 -5.47 6.73 20.12
C PRO A 439 -5.88 5.24 20.18
N VAL A 440 -6.93 4.88 20.92
CA VAL A 440 -7.31 3.47 21.15
C VAL A 440 -8.68 3.08 20.60
N GLU A 441 -8.81 1.80 20.26
CA GLU A 441 -10.06 1.09 19.99
C GLU A 441 -10.27 0.04 21.10
N ILE A 442 -11.46 0.02 21.70
CA ILE A 442 -11.88 -0.87 22.79
C ILE A 442 -12.83 -1.90 22.18
N THR A 443 -12.35 -3.09 21.85
CA THR A 443 -13.18 -4.21 21.40
C THR A 443 -13.90 -4.84 22.60
N LEU A 444 -15.22 -4.97 22.50
CA LEU A 444 -16.04 -5.61 23.52
C LEU A 444 -15.99 -7.14 23.42
N PRO A 445 -16.10 -7.85 24.57
CA PRO A 445 -16.18 -9.30 24.57
C PRO A 445 -17.54 -9.78 24.04
N THR A 446 -17.51 -10.84 23.23
CA THR A 446 -18.70 -11.53 22.72
C THR A 446 -19.25 -12.58 23.68
N THR A 447 -18.47 -12.97 24.70
CA THR A 447 -18.83 -13.93 25.74
C THR A 447 -18.23 -13.52 27.09
N ASP A 448 -18.77 -14.02 28.20
CA ASP A 448 -18.23 -13.72 29.54
C ASP A 448 -16.97 -14.56 29.87
N HIS A 449 -16.47 -15.31 28.89
CA HIS A 449 -15.18 -16.00 28.94
C HIS A 449 -14.09 -15.27 28.14
N THR A 450 -14.40 -14.08 27.62
CA THR A 450 -13.50 -13.22 26.88
C THR A 450 -13.30 -11.87 27.57
N ALA A 451 -12.06 -11.39 27.59
CA ALA A 451 -11.67 -10.06 28.03
C ALA A 451 -12.06 -9.00 26.99
N PHE A 452 -12.18 -7.75 27.42
CA PHE A 452 -12.09 -6.60 26.53
C PHE A 452 -10.66 -6.50 25.99
N VAL A 453 -10.50 -6.05 24.75
CA VAL A 453 -9.18 -5.75 24.16
C VAL A 453 -9.13 -4.27 23.82
N VAL A 454 -8.23 -3.54 24.48
CA VAL A 454 -7.93 -2.15 24.14
C VAL A 454 -6.64 -2.11 23.33
N LYS A 455 -6.67 -1.49 22.15
CA LYS A 455 -5.55 -1.50 21.20
C LYS A 455 -5.36 -0.14 20.55
N GLU A 456 -4.10 0.31 20.47
CA GLU A 456 -3.75 1.53 19.78
C GLU A 456 -3.95 1.43 18.26
N ARG A 457 -4.51 2.50 17.70
CA ARG A 457 -5.02 2.57 16.33
C ARG A 457 -3.98 3.12 15.36
N ARG A 458 -4.01 2.64 14.12
CA ARG A 458 -3.12 3.08 13.03
C ARG A 458 -3.65 4.34 12.33
N ILE A 459 -3.93 5.39 13.11
CA ILE A 459 -4.31 6.72 12.59
C ILE A 459 -3.06 7.58 12.33
N PRO A 460 -3.16 8.69 11.55
CA PRO A 460 -2.00 9.52 11.23
C PRO A 460 -1.28 10.07 12.47
N GLY A 461 0.05 10.01 12.46
CA GLY A 461 0.91 10.45 13.57
C GLY A 461 1.06 9.45 14.72
N SER A 462 0.31 8.34 14.75
CA SER A 462 0.52 7.26 15.72
C SER A 462 1.82 6.49 15.41
N LEU A 463 2.74 6.43 16.38
CA LEU A 463 4.07 5.80 16.25
C LEU A 463 4.16 4.41 16.93
N THR A 464 3.23 4.12 17.84
CA THR A 464 3.11 2.89 18.62
C THR A 464 1.92 2.05 18.14
N GLN A 465 1.74 0.89 18.78
CA GLN A 465 0.59 0.00 18.57
C GLN A 465 0.48 -0.95 19.78
N ASP A 466 0.48 -0.38 20.98
CA ASP A 466 0.30 -1.12 22.23
C ASP A 466 -1.10 -1.76 22.28
N ALA A 467 -1.21 -2.91 22.96
CA ALA A 467 -2.46 -3.61 23.20
C ALA A 467 -2.51 -4.20 24.61
N ILE A 468 -3.70 -4.22 25.20
CA ILE A 468 -3.95 -4.71 26.56
C ILE A 468 -5.29 -5.47 26.59
N ALA A 469 -5.31 -6.63 27.25
CA ALA A 469 -6.52 -7.38 27.52
C ALA A 469 -6.94 -7.19 28.99
N VAL A 470 -8.22 -6.88 29.22
CA VAL A 470 -8.76 -6.53 30.54
C VAL A 470 -10.09 -7.26 30.77
N ASP A 471 -10.20 -7.99 31.88
CA ASP A 471 -11.49 -8.45 32.39
C ASP A 471 -12.31 -7.24 32.84
N GLY A 472 -13.42 -6.95 32.15
CA GLY A 472 -14.27 -5.80 32.45
C GLY A 472 -14.99 -5.89 33.80
N SER A 473 -15.21 -7.10 34.32
CA SER A 473 -15.91 -7.34 35.58
C SER A 473 -15.03 -6.96 36.78
N THR A 474 -13.79 -7.45 36.82
CA THR A 474 -12.84 -7.17 37.91
C THR A 474 -11.95 -5.95 37.66
N GLY A 475 -11.68 -5.61 36.40
CA GLY A 475 -10.61 -4.69 35.99
C GLY A 475 -9.22 -5.34 35.95
N HIS A 476 -9.11 -6.66 36.12
CA HIS A 476 -7.83 -7.36 36.09
C HIS A 476 -7.26 -7.41 34.65
N VAL A 477 -5.98 -7.05 34.51
CA VAL A 477 -5.26 -7.12 33.23
C VAL A 477 -4.80 -8.56 32.99
N THR A 478 -5.26 -9.18 31.90
CA THR A 478 -4.96 -10.58 31.59
C THR A 478 -3.72 -10.74 30.71
N ASP A 479 -3.44 -9.76 29.85
CA ASP A 479 -2.26 -9.76 28.96
C ASP A 479 -1.92 -8.33 28.51
N ILE A 480 -0.64 -8.05 28.21
CA ILE A 480 -0.16 -6.77 27.67
C ILE A 480 0.89 -7.03 26.59
N VAL A 481 0.65 -6.49 25.40
CA VAL A 481 1.60 -6.47 24.27
C VAL A 481 2.08 -5.03 24.04
N ARG A 482 3.34 -4.76 24.32
CA ARG A 482 3.99 -3.46 24.06
C ARG A 482 4.60 -3.41 22.66
N TYR A 483 4.42 -2.30 21.96
CA TYR A 483 5.14 -1.99 20.73
C TYR A 483 6.64 -1.95 20.95
N ALA A 484 7.10 -1.57 22.15
CA ALA A 484 8.50 -1.64 22.57
C ALA A 484 9.10 -3.05 22.40
N ASP A 485 8.33 -4.11 22.66
CA ASP A 485 8.78 -5.50 22.68
C ASP A 485 8.52 -6.25 21.37
N TRP A 486 7.83 -5.63 20.40
CA TRP A 486 7.56 -6.27 19.10
C TRP A 486 8.84 -6.70 18.36
N PRO A 487 8.83 -7.84 17.65
CA PRO A 487 9.93 -8.26 16.77
C PRO A 487 10.33 -7.14 15.79
N PRO A 488 11.63 -6.92 15.50
CA PRO A 488 12.08 -5.86 14.61
C PRO A 488 11.42 -5.90 13.22
N MET A 489 11.13 -7.10 12.69
CA MET A 489 10.44 -7.25 11.40
C MET A 489 8.95 -6.86 11.47
N ALA A 490 8.28 -7.03 12.61
CA ALA A 490 6.92 -6.54 12.82
C ALA A 490 6.87 -5.00 12.91
N LYS A 491 7.86 -4.38 13.56
CA LYS A 491 8.05 -2.92 13.57
C LYS A 491 8.33 -2.36 12.17
N LEU A 492 9.24 -2.99 11.42
CA LEU A 492 9.55 -2.61 10.04
C LEU A 492 8.34 -2.78 9.10
N ALA A 493 7.55 -3.84 9.26
CA ALA A 493 6.29 -4.01 8.54
C ALA A 493 5.29 -2.90 8.90
N ASN A 494 5.08 -2.60 10.18
CA ASN A 494 4.19 -1.53 10.63
C ASN A 494 4.58 -0.16 10.05
N TRP A 495 5.85 0.23 10.16
CA TRP A 495 6.34 1.48 9.57
C TRP A 495 6.27 1.47 8.03
N GLY A 496 6.56 0.35 7.37
CA GLY A 496 6.42 0.21 5.92
C GLY A 496 4.98 0.42 5.45
N ILE A 497 4.01 -0.14 6.17
CA ILE A 497 2.58 0.05 5.92
C ILE A 497 2.19 1.52 6.13
N ALA A 498 2.52 2.11 7.28
CA ALA A 498 2.15 3.48 7.62
C ALA A 498 2.85 4.53 6.72
N LEU A 499 4.05 4.22 6.21
CA LEU A 499 4.72 5.02 5.17
C LEU A 499 4.00 4.92 3.83
N HIS A 500 3.67 3.72 3.36
CA HIS A 500 2.95 3.51 2.10
C HIS A 500 1.57 4.17 2.09
N MET A 501 0.82 4.07 3.20
CA MET A 501 -0.52 4.63 3.37
C MET A 501 -0.58 6.15 3.57
N GLY A 502 0.56 6.85 3.64
CA GLY A 502 0.58 8.29 3.91
C GLY A 502 0.32 8.69 5.36
N THR A 503 0.28 7.75 6.32
CA THR A 503 -0.19 8.01 7.69
C THR A 503 0.93 8.32 8.69
N LEU A 504 2.11 7.67 8.60
CA LEU A 504 3.12 7.67 9.68
C LEU A 504 3.51 9.07 10.20
N PHE A 505 3.69 10.04 9.30
CA PHE A 505 3.99 11.43 9.65
C PHE A 505 2.90 12.42 9.19
N GLY A 506 1.67 11.94 8.94
CA GLY A 506 0.59 12.76 8.39
C GLY A 506 0.96 13.48 7.09
N LEU A 507 0.56 14.75 6.97
CA LEU A 507 0.68 15.56 5.75
C LEU A 507 2.10 15.55 5.11
N PRO A 508 3.23 15.69 5.84
CA PRO A 508 4.57 15.47 5.31
C PRO A 508 4.77 14.17 4.51
N ASN A 509 4.19 13.06 4.97
CA ASN A 509 4.29 11.77 4.28
C ASN A 509 3.38 11.73 3.05
N GLN A 510 2.16 12.25 3.15
CA GLN A 510 1.23 12.39 2.03
C GLN A 510 1.84 13.22 0.88
N LEU A 511 2.47 14.36 1.20
CA LEU A 511 3.16 15.21 0.23
C LEU A 511 4.36 14.49 -0.41
N LEU A 512 5.13 13.70 0.34
CA LEU A 512 6.24 12.91 -0.19
C LEU A 512 5.75 11.84 -1.19
N LEU A 513 4.65 11.15 -0.87
CA LEU A 513 4.01 10.19 -1.77
C LEU A 513 3.47 10.87 -3.03
N LEU A 514 2.71 11.97 -2.88
CA LEU A 514 2.15 12.74 -3.99
C LEU A 514 3.24 13.26 -4.95
N LEU A 515 4.32 13.83 -4.41
CA LEU A 515 5.48 14.26 -5.20
C LEU A 515 6.17 13.08 -5.91
N THR A 516 6.29 11.92 -5.23
CA THR A 516 6.82 10.69 -5.84
C THR A 516 5.94 10.22 -7.00
N MET A 517 4.62 10.26 -6.86
CA MET A 517 3.68 9.88 -7.92
C MET A 517 3.73 10.84 -9.11
N VAL A 518 3.71 12.15 -8.89
CA VAL A 518 3.85 13.17 -9.95
C VAL A 518 5.18 13.01 -10.71
N ALA A 519 6.26 12.69 -9.99
CA ALA A 519 7.56 12.42 -10.57
C ALA A 519 7.61 11.08 -11.35
N LEU A 520 6.97 10.01 -10.85
CA LEU A 520 6.82 8.72 -11.53
C LEU A 520 5.99 8.84 -12.82
N ILE A 521 4.83 9.51 -12.75
CA ILE A 521 4.00 9.87 -13.91
C ILE A 521 4.84 10.65 -14.93
N THR A 522 5.64 11.63 -14.47
CA THR A 522 6.56 12.40 -15.33
C THR A 522 7.61 11.51 -16.00
N VAL A 523 8.16 10.50 -15.31
CA VAL A 523 9.11 9.52 -15.87
C VAL A 523 8.44 8.66 -16.94
N ILE A 524 7.23 8.14 -16.67
CA ILE A 524 6.47 7.28 -17.60
C ILE A 524 6.04 8.05 -18.85
N VAL A 525 5.42 9.22 -18.69
CA VAL A 525 5.00 10.08 -19.82
C VAL A 525 6.22 10.50 -20.66
N ARG A 526 7.37 10.81 -20.04
CA ARG A 526 8.62 11.05 -20.80
C ARG A 526 9.13 9.79 -21.51
N GLY A 527 8.94 8.60 -20.92
CA GLY A 527 9.18 7.30 -21.56
C GLY A 527 8.39 7.14 -22.85
N TYR A 528 7.07 7.30 -22.79
CA TYR A 528 6.19 7.24 -23.97
C TYR A 528 6.51 8.33 -24.99
N LEU A 529 6.77 9.57 -24.56
CA LEU A 529 7.21 10.64 -25.48
C LEU A 529 8.55 10.31 -26.17
N MET A 530 9.48 9.63 -25.50
CA MET A 530 10.73 9.16 -26.13
C MET A 530 10.49 8.03 -27.13
N TRP A 531 9.54 7.13 -26.86
CA TRP A 531 9.16 6.03 -27.75
C TRP A 531 8.41 6.55 -28.99
N TRP A 532 7.39 7.40 -28.79
CA TRP A 532 6.62 8.05 -29.85
C TRP A 532 7.49 8.90 -30.80
N ARG A 533 8.58 9.48 -30.28
CA ARG A 533 9.62 10.22 -31.03
C ARG A 533 10.72 9.34 -31.65
N ARG A 534 10.61 8.00 -31.57
CA ARG A 534 11.46 7.04 -32.33
C ARG A 534 10.79 6.52 -33.60
N ARG A 535 9.51 6.83 -33.86
CA ARG A 535 8.80 6.32 -35.05
C ARG A 535 9.44 6.85 -36.34
N PRO A 536 9.69 6.01 -37.37
CA PRO A 536 10.14 6.49 -38.67
C PRO A 536 9.03 7.30 -39.36
N VAL A 537 9.23 8.61 -39.50
CA VAL A 537 8.22 9.52 -40.09
C VAL A 537 8.21 9.46 -41.63
N ARG A 538 9.22 8.84 -42.27
CA ARG A 538 9.43 8.87 -43.74
C ARG A 538 8.92 7.64 -44.50
N THR A 539 8.25 6.67 -43.86
CA THR A 539 7.98 5.34 -44.48
C THR A 539 6.50 4.92 -44.56
N GLY A 540 5.54 5.77 -44.16
CA GLY A 540 4.09 5.54 -44.31
C GLY A 540 3.47 4.44 -43.43
N ARG A 541 4.16 3.31 -43.22
CA ARG A 541 3.74 2.21 -42.33
C ARG A 541 4.03 2.53 -40.86
N PHE A 542 3.05 2.28 -40.00
CA PHE A 542 3.23 2.29 -38.54
C PHE A 542 4.31 1.28 -38.14
N THR A 543 5.49 1.79 -37.80
CA THR A 543 6.65 0.99 -37.41
C THR A 543 7.08 1.40 -36.00
N PRO A 544 6.83 0.57 -34.98
CA PRO A 544 7.26 0.87 -33.62
C PRO A 544 8.79 0.97 -33.55
N GLY A 545 9.29 1.91 -32.74
CA GLY A 545 10.70 2.29 -32.72
C GLY A 545 11.65 1.11 -32.53
N ALA A 546 12.71 1.03 -33.37
CA ALA A 546 13.57 -0.13 -33.49
C ALA A 546 14.10 -0.65 -32.13
N PRO A 547 13.90 -1.95 -31.81
CA PRO A 547 14.29 -2.53 -30.53
C PRO A 547 15.81 -2.72 -30.40
N PRO A 548 16.36 -2.81 -29.19
CA PRO A 548 17.79 -3.03 -29.00
C PRO A 548 18.24 -4.41 -29.51
N ARG A 549 19.49 -4.48 -29.99
CA ARG A 549 20.07 -5.63 -30.72
C ARG A 549 19.86 -6.97 -29.97
N ARG A 550 19.45 -8.00 -30.71
CA ARG A 550 19.30 -9.38 -30.23
C ARG A 550 20.62 -10.15 -30.29
N GLY A 551 20.65 -11.30 -29.62
CA GLY A 551 21.73 -12.29 -29.74
C GLY A 551 22.85 -12.16 -28.70
N VAL A 552 22.88 -11.10 -27.90
CA VAL A 552 24.02 -10.78 -27.01
C VAL A 552 24.24 -11.83 -25.90
N LEU A 553 23.21 -12.57 -25.51
CA LEU A 553 23.35 -13.71 -24.57
C LEU A 553 24.02 -14.94 -25.20
N ARG A 554 24.08 -15.06 -26.54
CA ARG A 554 24.66 -16.24 -27.22
C ARG A 554 26.20 -16.30 -27.16
N GLY A 555 26.85 -15.21 -26.78
CA GLY A 555 28.29 -15.17 -26.52
C GLY A 555 28.66 -15.42 -25.05
N ILE A 556 27.69 -15.71 -24.17
CA ILE A 556 27.92 -15.99 -22.76
C ILE A 556 27.92 -17.51 -22.56
N HIS A 557 28.96 -18.04 -21.91
CA HIS A 557 29.02 -19.47 -21.57
C HIS A 557 27.86 -19.86 -20.61
N PRO A 558 27.12 -20.97 -20.85
CA PRO A 558 25.89 -21.27 -20.13
C PRO A 558 25.98 -21.28 -18.60
N ALA A 559 27.14 -21.65 -18.04
CA ALA A 559 27.37 -21.63 -16.59
C ALA A 559 27.13 -20.25 -15.95
N TYR A 560 27.45 -19.15 -16.63
CA TYR A 560 27.21 -17.79 -16.13
C TYR A 560 25.73 -17.35 -16.24
N LEU A 561 24.90 -18.12 -16.95
CA LEU A 561 23.45 -17.89 -17.05
C LEU A 561 22.65 -18.72 -16.03
N ALA A 562 23.22 -19.81 -15.49
CA ALA A 562 22.55 -20.71 -14.56
C ALA A 562 22.10 -19.99 -13.27
N GLY A 563 22.99 -19.27 -12.58
CA GLY A 563 22.65 -18.49 -11.38
C GLY A 563 21.53 -17.46 -11.61
N PRO A 564 21.66 -16.55 -12.61
CA PRO A 564 20.59 -15.64 -12.99
C PRO A 564 19.27 -16.32 -13.39
N ALA A 565 19.31 -17.50 -14.00
CA ALA A 565 18.11 -18.27 -14.33
C ALA A 565 17.44 -18.83 -13.08
N VAL A 566 18.19 -19.41 -12.14
CA VAL A 566 17.66 -19.89 -10.84
C VAL A 566 17.02 -18.74 -10.05
N ILE A 567 17.69 -17.58 -9.97
CA ILE A 567 17.12 -16.37 -9.34
C ILE A 567 15.82 -15.95 -10.03
N THR A 568 15.79 -15.98 -11.37
CA THR A 568 14.60 -15.61 -12.15
C THR A 568 13.43 -16.57 -11.92
N VAL A 569 13.70 -17.88 -11.79
CA VAL A 569 12.69 -18.90 -11.47
C VAL A 569 12.19 -18.74 -10.03
N ALA A 570 13.08 -18.53 -9.06
CA ALA A 570 12.70 -18.31 -7.66
C ALA A 570 11.83 -17.03 -7.49
N VAL A 571 12.22 -15.93 -8.14
CA VAL A 571 11.43 -14.68 -8.17
C VAL A 571 10.10 -14.88 -8.90
N GLY A 572 10.08 -15.61 -10.01
CA GLY A 572 8.87 -15.91 -10.77
C GLY A 572 7.91 -16.88 -10.07
N TRP A 573 8.40 -17.71 -9.16
CA TRP A 573 7.60 -18.54 -8.26
C TRP A 573 7.06 -17.73 -7.07
N PHE A 574 7.89 -16.90 -6.46
CA PHE A 574 7.49 -16.03 -5.34
C PHE A 574 6.46 -14.97 -5.76
N ALA A 575 6.58 -14.43 -6.98
CA ALA A 575 5.61 -13.53 -7.59
C ALA A 575 5.07 -14.11 -8.91
N PRO A 576 4.08 -15.02 -8.86
CA PRO A 576 3.55 -15.73 -10.03
C PRO A 576 3.16 -14.85 -11.21
N LEU A 577 2.54 -13.70 -10.98
CA LEU A 577 2.12 -12.82 -12.09
C LEU A 577 3.31 -12.15 -12.80
N LEU A 578 4.39 -11.84 -12.08
CA LEU A 578 5.68 -11.45 -12.68
C LEU A 578 6.29 -12.62 -13.46
N GLY A 579 6.30 -13.83 -12.89
CA GLY A 579 6.84 -15.04 -13.53
C GLY A 579 6.13 -15.39 -14.85
N ILE A 580 4.80 -15.44 -14.84
CA ILE A 580 3.94 -15.77 -15.99
C ILE A 580 4.09 -14.72 -17.10
N THR A 581 4.02 -13.43 -16.77
CA THR A 581 4.14 -12.36 -17.78
C THR A 581 5.57 -12.25 -18.33
N LEU A 582 6.59 -12.51 -17.52
CA LEU A 582 7.99 -12.61 -17.97
C LEU A 582 8.19 -13.82 -18.91
N ALA A 583 7.62 -14.98 -18.60
CA ALA A 583 7.65 -16.16 -19.47
C ALA A 583 6.97 -15.87 -20.82
N GLY A 584 5.78 -15.26 -20.81
CA GLY A 584 5.10 -14.80 -22.02
C GLY A 584 5.95 -13.84 -22.86
N PHE A 585 6.61 -12.86 -22.23
CA PHE A 585 7.53 -11.95 -22.91
C PHE A 585 8.72 -12.69 -23.55
N LEU A 586 9.33 -13.66 -22.86
CA LEU A 586 10.45 -14.45 -23.37
C LEU A 586 10.04 -15.34 -24.56
N ILE A 587 8.84 -15.94 -24.51
CA ILE A 587 8.25 -16.71 -25.62
C ILE A 587 8.08 -15.79 -26.85
N ILE A 588 7.48 -14.61 -26.67
CA ILE A 588 7.22 -13.65 -27.76
C ILE A 588 8.53 -13.12 -28.37
N ASP A 589 9.52 -12.75 -27.57
CA ASP A 589 10.82 -12.29 -28.10
C ASP A 589 11.58 -13.40 -28.84
N THR A 590 11.43 -14.66 -28.39
CA THR A 590 12.01 -15.84 -29.03
C THR A 590 11.30 -16.16 -30.35
N ALA A 591 9.97 -16.18 -30.39
CA ALA A 591 9.19 -16.41 -31.61
C ALA A 591 9.47 -15.35 -32.69
N ILE A 592 9.43 -14.06 -32.33
CA ILE A 592 9.82 -12.98 -33.25
C ILE A 592 11.33 -13.05 -33.58
N GLY A 593 12.14 -13.72 -32.76
CA GLY A 593 13.54 -14.04 -33.01
C GLY A 593 13.75 -15.11 -34.09
N LEU A 594 12.91 -16.14 -34.09
CA LEU A 594 12.92 -17.23 -35.07
C LEU A 594 12.34 -16.78 -36.43
N ILE A 595 11.20 -16.07 -36.41
CA ILE A 595 10.56 -15.54 -37.63
C ILE A 595 11.51 -14.60 -38.40
N ARG A 596 12.19 -13.69 -37.70
CA ARG A 596 13.15 -12.77 -38.33
C ARG A 596 14.39 -13.45 -38.88
N ARG A 597 14.80 -14.60 -38.34
CA ARG A 597 15.90 -15.40 -38.93
C ARG A 597 15.48 -15.95 -40.30
N ARG A 598 14.31 -16.59 -40.37
CA ARG A 598 13.67 -17.13 -41.59
C ARG A 598 13.26 -16.08 -42.65
N THR A 599 13.58 -14.80 -42.43
CA THR A 599 13.39 -13.69 -43.40
C THR A 599 14.70 -12.94 -43.67
N THR A 600 15.84 -13.49 -43.21
CA THR A 600 17.21 -13.03 -43.50
C THR A 600 18.12 -14.17 -44.00
N THR A 601 17.58 -15.38 -44.03
CA THR A 601 18.03 -16.57 -44.78
C THR A 601 16.97 -16.84 -45.83
#